data_AF-A0A945XDZ9-F1
#
_entry.id   AF-A0A945XDZ9-F1
#
_cell.length_a   1.000
_cell.length_b   1.000
_cell.length_c   1.000
_cell.angle_alpha   90.00
_cell.angle_beta   90.00
_cell.angle_gamma   90.00
#
_symmetry.space_group_name_H-M   'P 1'
#
loop_
_entity.id
_entity.type
_entity.pdbx_description
1 polymer ?
#
loop_
_entity_poly.entity_id
_entity_poly.type
_entity_poly.pdbx_seq_one_letter_code
_entity_poly.pdbx_strand_id
1 'polypeptide(L)'
;NINDRSIGIEIVNPGHEFGYRAFPEKQMTAVEELLAQILERHRVSPARVVGHSDIAPARKQDPGELFDWKRLADKGLSIWPAEPAAPIKQADARHYLSEIGYDAEAPLADVVTAFQRRFVPADVSGALDDKTRAVIAAVHDLNS
;
A
#
# COMPACT_ATOMS: atom_id res chain seq x y z
N ASN A 1 1.12 -14.36 -13.84
CA ASN A 1 0.05 -13.34 -13.88
C ASN A 1 -0.56 -13.26 -12.48
N ILE A 2 -0.73 -12.07 -11.90
CA ILE A 2 -1.28 -11.94 -10.53
C ILE A 2 -2.75 -12.33 -10.47
N ASN A 3 -3.50 -12.16 -11.57
CA ASN A 3 -4.92 -12.48 -11.66
C ASN A 3 -5.22 -13.97 -11.40
N ASP A 4 -4.25 -14.86 -11.62
CA ASP A 4 -4.43 -16.30 -11.40
C ASP A 4 -4.21 -16.70 -9.92
N ARG A 5 -3.76 -15.75 -9.08
CA ARG A 5 -3.31 -15.98 -7.70
C ARG A 5 -3.80 -14.91 -6.72
N SER A 6 -4.76 -14.07 -7.13
CA SER A 6 -5.30 -13.00 -6.30
C SER A 6 -6.82 -13.09 -6.18
N ILE A 7 -7.35 -12.45 -5.13
CA ILE A 7 -8.78 -12.16 -4.98
C ILE A 7 -8.90 -10.64 -5.10
N GLY A 8 -9.64 -10.16 -6.10
CA GLY A 8 -9.91 -8.74 -6.29
C GLY A 8 -11.11 -8.30 -5.46
N ILE A 9 -11.00 -7.17 -4.75
CA ILE A 9 -12.10 -6.52 -4.04
C ILE A 9 -12.27 -5.13 -4.66
N GLU A 10 -13.40 -4.91 -5.32
CA GLU A 10 -13.74 -3.62 -5.91
C GLU A 10 -14.56 -2.79 -4.91
N ILE A 11 -14.11 -1.57 -4.65
CA ILE A 11 -14.68 -0.69 -3.65
C ILE A 11 -15.19 0.56 -4.36
N VAL A 12 -16.51 0.77 -4.37
CA VAL A 12 -17.14 1.91 -5.06
C VAL A 12 -16.58 3.23 -4.53
N ASN A 13 -15.82 3.92 -5.36
CA ASN A 13 -15.27 5.25 -5.12
C ASN A 13 -15.16 5.96 -6.48
N PRO A 14 -15.47 7.27 -6.60
CA PRO A 14 -15.32 7.98 -7.86
C PRO A 14 -13.89 7.97 -8.43
N GLY A 15 -12.87 7.76 -7.59
CA GLY A 15 -11.47 7.74 -8.03
C GLY A 15 -10.90 9.13 -8.33
N HIS A 16 -9.58 9.20 -8.51
CA HIS A 16 -8.81 10.46 -8.66
C HIS A 16 -9.34 11.40 -9.74
N GLU A 17 -9.89 10.85 -10.83
CA GLU A 17 -10.38 11.64 -11.97
C GLU A 17 -11.78 12.23 -11.76
N PHE A 18 -12.60 11.69 -10.85
CA PHE A 18 -14.04 12.01 -10.75
C PHE A 18 -14.49 12.45 -9.36
N GLY A 19 -13.61 13.06 -8.58
CA GLY A 19 -13.91 13.55 -7.23
C GLY A 19 -13.61 12.50 -6.16
N TYR A 20 -12.37 12.00 -6.16
CA TYR A 20 -11.85 11.12 -5.14
C TYR A 20 -12.13 11.65 -3.74
N ARG A 21 -12.58 10.74 -2.87
CA ARG A 21 -13.07 11.08 -1.53
C ARG A 21 -12.83 9.93 -0.58
N ALA A 22 -12.87 10.24 0.71
CA ALA A 22 -12.79 9.25 1.76
C ALA A 22 -13.87 8.18 1.61
N PHE A 23 -13.49 6.94 1.91
CA PHE A 23 -14.38 5.79 1.89
C PHE A 23 -15.33 5.88 3.11
N PRO A 24 -16.66 5.83 2.93
CA PRO A 24 -17.60 5.90 4.04
C PRO A 24 -17.39 4.79 5.08
N GLU A 25 -17.69 5.09 6.34
CA GLU A 25 -17.52 4.14 7.47
C GLU A 25 -18.09 2.76 7.17
N LYS A 26 -19.33 2.70 6.68
CA LYS A 26 -20.01 1.43 6.34
C LYS A 26 -19.24 0.61 5.29
N GLN A 27 -18.57 1.28 4.36
CA GLN A 27 -17.79 0.61 3.32
C GLN A 27 -16.49 0.05 3.91
N MET A 28 -15.80 0.82 4.76
CA MET A 28 -14.60 0.33 5.45
C MET A 28 -14.91 -0.85 6.37
N THR A 29 -16.01 -0.81 7.14
CA THR A 29 -16.45 -1.95 7.97
C THR A 29 -16.71 -3.20 7.12
N ALA A 30 -17.42 -3.07 6.00
CA ALA A 30 -17.67 -4.20 5.11
C ALA A 30 -16.38 -4.78 4.51
N VAL A 31 -15.40 -3.93 4.18
CA VAL A 31 -14.08 -4.36 3.71
C VAL A 31 -13.33 -5.12 4.79
N GLU A 32 -13.33 -4.63 6.03
CA GLU A 32 -12.69 -5.32 7.17
C GLU A 32 -13.27 -6.72 7.39
N GLU A 33 -14.60 -6.84 7.42
CA GLU A 33 -15.30 -8.11 7.63
C GLU A 33 -15.02 -9.11 6.50
N LEU A 34 -15.04 -8.64 5.25
CA LEU A 34 -14.73 -9.47 4.09
C LEU A 34 -13.26 -9.91 4.09
N LEU A 35 -12.36 -8.98 4.38
CA LEU A 35 -10.93 -9.24 4.39
C LEU A 35 -10.56 -10.25 5.48
N ALA A 36 -11.10 -10.12 6.69
CA ALA A 36 -10.89 -11.08 7.78
C ALA A 36 -11.26 -12.51 7.35
N GLN A 37 -12.42 -12.68 6.72
CA GLN A 37 -12.89 -13.98 6.22
C GLN A 37 -11.98 -14.54 5.11
N ILE A 38 -11.49 -13.69 4.20
CA ILE A 38 -10.58 -14.10 3.12
C ILE A 38 -9.24 -14.54 3.68
N LEU A 39 -8.65 -13.74 4.58
CA LEU A 39 -7.34 -14.05 5.18
C LEU A 39 -7.40 -15.36 5.96
N GLU A 40 -8.45 -15.58 6.74
CA GLU A 40 -8.66 -16.83 7.49
C GLU A 40 -8.83 -18.03 6.54
N ARG A 41 -9.75 -17.94 5.58
CA ARG A 41 -10.08 -19.05 4.67
C ARG A 41 -8.89 -19.47 3.81
N HIS A 42 -8.13 -18.51 3.31
CA HIS A 42 -7.06 -18.74 2.35
C HIS A 42 -5.66 -18.73 2.99
N ARG A 43 -5.57 -18.50 4.31
CA ARG A 43 -4.31 -18.37 5.06
C ARG A 43 -3.34 -17.37 4.42
N VAL A 44 -3.89 -16.26 3.95
CA VAL A 44 -3.11 -15.19 3.33
C VAL A 44 -2.50 -14.33 4.44
N SER A 45 -1.20 -14.05 4.33
CA SER A 45 -0.54 -13.13 5.26
C SER A 45 -1.06 -11.69 5.05
N PRO A 46 -1.26 -10.90 6.12
CA PRO A 46 -1.60 -9.47 6.00
C PRO A 46 -0.64 -8.67 5.12
N ALA A 47 0.63 -9.07 5.03
CA ALA A 47 1.62 -8.45 4.13
C ALA A 47 1.27 -8.58 2.64
N ARG A 48 0.44 -9.57 2.29
CA ARG A 48 -0.04 -9.80 0.91
C ARG A 48 -1.34 -9.08 0.59
N VAL A 49 -1.88 -8.30 1.51
CA VAL A 49 -2.97 -7.37 1.24
C VAL A 49 -2.35 -6.09 0.68
N VAL A 50 -2.61 -5.83 -0.60
CA VAL A 50 -1.92 -4.81 -1.40
C VAL A 50 -2.94 -4.03 -2.23
N GLY A 51 -2.61 -2.77 -2.52
CA GLY A 51 -3.39 -1.95 -3.44
C GLY A 51 -3.08 -2.32 -4.89
N HIS A 52 -3.95 -1.93 -5.81
CA HIS A 52 -3.66 -2.07 -7.24
C HIS A 52 -2.47 -1.20 -7.65
N SER A 53 -2.32 -0.02 -7.02
CA SER A 53 -1.15 0.85 -7.15
C SER A 53 0.15 0.18 -6.72
N ASP A 54 0.12 -0.75 -5.76
CA ASP A 54 1.33 -1.45 -5.32
C ASP A 54 1.84 -2.44 -6.39
N ILE A 55 0.89 -3.06 -7.10
CA ILE A 55 1.16 -4.05 -8.16
C ILE A 55 1.49 -3.38 -9.51
N ALA A 56 0.87 -2.25 -9.80
CA ALA A 56 0.99 -1.56 -11.09
C ALA A 56 1.23 -0.05 -10.90
N PRO A 57 2.33 0.35 -10.26
CA PRO A 57 2.57 1.73 -9.81
C PRO A 57 2.51 2.77 -10.93
N ALA A 58 3.00 2.42 -12.13
CA ALA A 58 2.97 3.31 -13.30
C ALA A 58 1.60 3.43 -13.99
N ARG A 59 0.61 2.61 -13.61
CA ARG A 59 -0.69 2.51 -14.33
C ARG A 59 -1.90 2.70 -13.44
N LYS A 60 -1.77 2.54 -12.13
CA LYS A 60 -2.89 2.44 -11.19
C LYS A 60 -2.66 3.31 -9.97
N GLN A 61 -3.75 3.91 -9.50
CA GLN A 61 -3.75 4.80 -8.34
C GLN A 61 -4.64 4.27 -7.22
N ASP A 62 -5.52 3.32 -7.52
CA ASP A 62 -6.47 2.71 -6.59
C ASP A 62 -5.80 1.74 -5.60
N PRO A 63 -6.27 1.70 -4.33
CA PRO A 63 -7.42 2.42 -3.78
C PRO A 63 -7.12 3.88 -3.36
N GLY A 64 -5.85 4.30 -3.45
CA GLY A 64 -5.39 5.66 -3.19
C GLY A 64 -5.14 5.99 -1.73
N GLU A 65 -4.74 7.24 -1.50
CA GLU A 65 -4.29 7.79 -0.22
C GLU A 65 -5.40 8.07 0.80
N LEU A 66 -6.66 8.13 0.36
CA LEU A 66 -7.82 8.26 1.26
C LEU A 66 -8.38 6.88 1.69
N PHE A 67 -7.79 5.78 1.22
CA PHE A 67 -8.10 4.45 1.71
C PHE A 67 -7.36 4.20 3.03
N ASP A 68 -8.10 3.87 4.08
CA ASP A 68 -7.57 3.80 5.44
C ASP A 68 -6.84 2.47 5.71
N TRP A 69 -5.63 2.37 5.15
CA TRP A 69 -4.72 1.24 5.32
C TRP A 69 -4.32 1.01 6.78
N LYS A 70 -4.08 2.10 7.53
CA LYS A 70 -3.69 2.02 8.94
C LYS A 70 -4.80 1.34 9.75
N ARG A 71 -6.06 1.70 9.53
CA ARG A 71 -7.21 1.05 10.17
C ARG A 71 -7.28 -0.45 9.91
N LEU A 72 -6.95 -0.91 8.71
CA LEU A 72 -6.84 -2.34 8.42
C LEU A 72 -5.69 -2.98 9.21
N ALA A 73 -4.53 -2.34 9.26
CA ALA A 73 -3.37 -2.86 9.98
C ALA A 73 -3.58 -2.91 11.51
N ASP A 74 -4.28 -1.93 12.09
CA ASP A 74 -4.65 -1.92 13.51
C ASP A 74 -5.53 -3.13 13.88
N LYS A 75 -6.18 -3.76 12.89
CA LYS A 75 -6.98 -4.99 13.03
C LYS A 75 -6.23 -6.27 12.59
N GLY A 76 -4.94 -6.16 12.27
CA GLY A 76 -4.14 -7.26 11.74
C GLY A 76 -4.53 -7.72 10.34
N LEU A 77 -5.24 -6.89 9.57
CA LEU A 77 -5.73 -7.22 8.22
C LEU A 77 -4.79 -6.71 7.11
N SER A 78 -3.83 -5.85 7.44
CA SER A 78 -2.76 -5.46 6.53
C SER A 78 -1.50 -5.11 7.34
N ILE A 79 -0.41 -4.72 6.68
CA ILE A 79 0.80 -4.23 7.35
C ILE A 79 0.82 -2.69 7.42
N TRP A 80 1.38 -2.19 8.51
CA TRP A 80 1.69 -0.77 8.72
C TRP A 80 2.88 -0.66 9.69
N PRO A 81 3.89 0.18 9.40
CA PRO A 81 5.01 0.37 10.32
C PRO A 81 4.54 1.12 11.57
N ALA A 82 4.85 0.60 12.75
CA ALA A 82 4.48 1.24 14.02
C ALA A 82 5.18 2.61 14.18
N GLU A 83 6.46 2.67 13.82
CA GLU A 83 7.28 3.87 13.83
C GLU A 83 8.19 3.87 12.58
N PRO A 84 8.59 5.05 12.07
CA PRO A 84 9.60 5.14 11.03
C PRO A 84 10.97 4.68 11.55
N ALA A 85 11.79 4.11 10.66
CA ALA A 85 13.17 3.73 10.98
C ALA A 85 14.15 4.87 10.64
N ALA A 86 15.46 4.62 10.73
CA ALA A 86 16.43 5.56 10.20
C ALA A 86 16.29 5.64 8.66
N PRO A 87 16.37 6.84 8.05
CA PRO A 87 16.28 6.96 6.60
C PRO A 87 17.44 6.25 5.92
N ILE A 88 17.12 5.35 4.99
CA ILE A 88 18.11 4.73 4.09
C ILE A 88 18.70 5.76 3.13
N LYS A 89 19.79 5.40 2.45
CA LYS A 89 20.34 6.25 1.37
C LYS A 89 19.38 6.21 0.18
N GLN A 90 19.29 7.32 -0.56
CA GLN A 90 18.47 7.37 -1.78
C GLN A 90 18.84 6.28 -2.79
N ALA A 91 20.13 5.94 -2.91
CA ALA A 91 20.62 4.89 -3.81
C ALA A 91 20.08 3.48 -3.47
N ASP A 92 19.71 3.24 -2.21
CA ASP A 92 19.23 1.93 -1.74
C ASP A 92 17.70 1.79 -1.90
N ALA A 93 16.98 2.89 -2.16
CA ALA A 93 15.52 2.90 -2.16
C ALA A 93 14.89 1.93 -3.17
N ARG A 94 15.44 1.82 -4.39
CA ARG A 94 14.93 0.88 -5.39
C ARG A 94 15.04 -0.57 -4.93
N HIS A 95 16.16 -0.92 -4.28
CA HIS A 95 16.38 -2.27 -3.77
C HIS A 95 15.37 -2.61 -2.67
N TYR A 96 15.20 -1.70 -1.68
CA TYR A 96 14.24 -1.90 -0.59
C TYR A 96 12.80 -1.98 -1.10
N LEU A 97 12.39 -1.08 -2.00
CA LEU A 97 11.05 -1.12 -2.61
C LEU A 97 10.80 -2.41 -3.39
N SER A 98 11.81 -2.93 -4.09
CA SER A 98 11.72 -4.22 -4.77
C SER A 98 11.55 -5.39 -3.81
N GLU A 99 12.25 -5.38 -2.67
CA GLU A 99 12.13 -6.44 -1.65
C GLU A 99 10.79 -6.37 -0.90
N ILE A 100 10.22 -5.17 -0.75
CA ILE A 100 8.83 -4.99 -0.28
C ILE A 100 7.82 -5.60 -1.27
N GLY A 101 8.16 -5.65 -2.56
CA GLY A 101 7.36 -6.30 -3.60
C GLY A 101 6.88 -5.40 -4.73
N TYR A 102 7.36 -4.15 -4.81
CA TYR A 102 7.07 -3.27 -5.94
C TYR A 102 7.87 -3.66 -7.20
N ASP A 103 7.35 -3.30 -8.37
CA ASP A 103 8.00 -3.55 -9.66
C ASP A 103 9.33 -2.77 -9.79
N ALA A 104 10.44 -3.49 -9.85
CA ALA A 104 11.79 -2.94 -9.96
C ALA A 104 12.06 -2.26 -11.31
N GLU A 105 11.27 -2.57 -12.35
CA GLU A 105 11.42 -2.00 -13.69
C GLU A 105 10.57 -0.74 -13.89
N ALA A 106 9.61 -0.48 -12.99
CA ALA A 106 8.82 0.73 -13.04
C ALA A 106 9.68 2.00 -12.75
N PRO A 107 9.30 3.16 -13.32
CA PRO A 107 9.92 4.43 -12.98
C PRO A 107 9.89 4.67 -11.47
N LEU A 108 11.03 5.01 -10.86
CA LEU A 108 11.16 5.10 -9.40
C LEU A 108 10.14 6.09 -8.81
N ALA A 109 9.88 7.21 -9.49
CA ALA A 109 8.92 8.20 -9.06
C ALA A 109 7.49 7.64 -8.94
N ASP A 110 7.08 6.76 -9.86
CA ASP A 110 5.76 6.11 -9.81
C ASP A 110 5.67 5.13 -8.65
N VAL A 111 6.75 4.37 -8.41
CA VAL A 111 6.84 3.44 -7.28
C VAL A 111 6.79 4.19 -5.95
N VAL A 112 7.55 5.27 -5.82
CA VAL A 112 7.56 6.12 -4.62
C VAL A 112 6.18 6.73 -4.38
N THR A 113 5.53 7.23 -5.42
CA THR A 113 4.16 7.78 -5.32
C THR A 113 3.17 6.71 -4.88
N ALA A 114 3.24 5.50 -5.44
CA ALA A 114 2.39 4.38 -5.02
C ALA A 114 2.65 3.97 -3.56
N PHE A 115 3.92 3.88 -3.15
CA PHE A 115 4.31 3.63 -1.77
C PHE A 115 3.76 4.68 -0.81
N GLN A 116 3.87 5.96 -1.16
CA GLN A 116 3.36 7.07 -0.35
C GLN A 116 1.83 7.02 -0.21
N ARG A 117 1.07 6.73 -1.27
CA ARG A 117 -0.39 6.56 -1.17
C ARG A 117 -0.77 5.57 -0.08
N ARG A 118 0.00 4.50 0.07
CA ARG A 118 -0.23 3.50 1.10
C ARG A 118 0.32 3.95 2.45
N PHE A 119 1.63 4.14 2.59
CA PHE A 119 2.31 4.23 3.88
C PHE A 119 2.61 5.66 4.35
N VAL A 120 2.46 6.66 3.46
CA VAL A 120 2.69 8.09 3.77
C VAL A 120 1.55 8.96 3.19
N PRO A 121 0.26 8.64 3.45
CA PRO A 121 -0.88 9.23 2.73
C PRO A 121 -1.04 10.74 2.95
N ALA A 122 -0.42 11.29 3.99
CA ALA A 122 -0.38 12.73 4.24
C ALA A 122 0.54 13.51 3.27
N ASP A 123 1.40 12.83 2.51
CA ASP A 123 2.35 13.44 1.57
C ASP A 123 2.61 12.50 0.38
N VAL A 124 1.81 12.67 -0.67
CA VAL A 124 1.91 11.92 -1.95
C VAL A 124 2.57 12.79 -3.02
N SER A 125 3.72 13.36 -2.69
CA SER A 125 4.48 14.26 -3.58
C SER A 125 5.31 13.53 -4.64
N GLY A 126 5.53 12.23 -4.49
CA GLY A 126 6.50 11.44 -5.27
C GLY A 126 7.95 11.70 -4.87
N ALA A 127 8.21 12.53 -3.87
CA ALA A 127 9.55 12.88 -3.42
C ALA A 127 10.16 11.78 -2.55
N LEU A 128 11.41 11.39 -2.84
CA LEU A 128 12.17 10.44 -2.03
C LEU A 128 12.89 11.15 -0.86
N ASP A 129 12.12 11.90 -0.07
CA ASP A 129 12.60 12.66 1.09
C ASP A 129 12.95 11.76 2.29
N ASP A 130 13.50 12.35 3.35
CA ASP A 130 13.97 11.60 4.52
C ASP A 130 12.83 10.84 5.20
N LYS A 131 11.64 11.45 5.26
CA LYS A 131 10.44 10.82 5.82
C LYS A 131 10.06 9.57 5.02
N THR A 132 9.97 9.69 3.70
CA THR A 132 9.62 8.56 2.82
C THR A 132 10.66 7.45 2.93
N ARG A 133 11.96 7.78 2.95
CA ARG A 133 13.02 6.77 3.09
C ARG A 133 13.03 6.07 4.45
N ALA A 134 12.72 6.78 5.52
CA ALA A 134 12.57 6.21 6.85
C ALA A 134 11.39 5.22 6.92
N VAL A 135 10.28 5.53 6.24
CA VAL A 135 9.12 4.64 6.18
C VAL A 135 9.39 3.43 5.25
N ILE A 136 10.10 3.61 4.13
CA ILE A 136 10.54 2.49 3.27
C ILE A 136 11.35 1.48 4.10
N ALA A 137 12.31 1.95 4.88
CA ALA A 137 13.12 1.10 5.75
C ALA A 137 12.24 0.35 6.78
N ALA A 138 11.34 1.06 7.45
CA ALA A 138 10.45 0.42 8.44
C ALA A 138 9.51 -0.63 7.83
N VAL A 139 8.97 -0.39 6.62
CA VAL A 139 8.10 -1.37 5.94
C VAL A 139 8.91 -2.58 5.45
N HIS A 140 10.13 -2.36 4.97
CA HIS A 140 11.05 -3.43 4.56
C HIS A 140 11.35 -4.40 5.73
N ASP A 141 11.56 -3.87 6.93
CA ASP A 141 11.78 -4.67 8.15
C ASP A 141 10.54 -5.51 8.55
N LEU A 142 9.32 -5.13 8.15
CA LEU A 142 8.11 -5.91 8.41
C LEU A 142 7.95 -7.14 7.50
N ASN A 143 8.60 -7.11 6.33
CA ASN A 143 8.54 -8.16 5.32
C ASN A 143 9.74 -9.11 5.36
N SER A 144 10.74 -8.82 6.20
CA SER A 144 11.99 -9.55 6.37
C SER A 144 11.90 -10.74 7.34
#